data_AF-A0A0G4LX87-F1
#
_entry.id   AF-A0A0G4LX87-F1
#
_cell.length_a   1.000
_cell.length_b   1.000
_cell.length_c   1.000
_cell.angle_alpha   90.00
_cell.angle_beta   90.00
_cell.angle_gamma   90.00
#
_symmetry.space_group_name_H-M   'P 1'
#
loop_
_entity.id
_entity.type
_entity.pdbx_description
1 polymer ?
#
loop_
_entity_poly.entity_id
_entity_poly.type
_entity_poly.pdbx_seq_one_letter_code
_entity_poly.pdbx_strand_id
1 'polypeptide(L)'
;LALVAIPKRRRNEARSVRPPSTSGRGKTLLDAQQTADAVLDENVVHAMQRSSLVDTTEVLCLSADTRVGPLAAGACHVVELKFVALRAGIVGVEAIRVIDLGTSEHVDVRDLP
;
A
#
# COMPACT_ATOMS: atom_id res chain seq x y z
N LEU A 1 13.13 -21.38 2.03
CA LEU A 1 12.26 -20.34 1.43
C LEU A 1 13.06 -19.05 1.28
N ALA A 2 12.78 -18.24 0.27
CA ALA A 2 13.27 -16.86 0.15
C ALA A 2 12.08 -15.90 0.11
N LEU A 3 12.22 -14.73 0.73
CA LEU A 3 11.20 -13.69 0.74
C LEU A 3 11.68 -12.49 -0.09
N VAL A 4 10.84 -12.07 -1.03
CA VAL A 4 11.12 -10.93 -1.92
C VAL A 4 9.95 -9.96 -1.87
N ALA A 5 10.21 -8.70 -1.56
CA ALA A 5 9.18 -7.66 -1.62
C ALA A 5 8.98 -7.16 -3.06
N ILE A 6 7.73 -7.08 -3.49
CA ILE A 6 7.32 -6.54 -4.79
C ILE A 6 6.75 -5.14 -4.55
N PRO A 7 7.42 -4.07 -5.03
CA PRO A 7 6.93 -2.71 -4.86
C PRO A 7 5.70 -2.45 -5.74
N LYS A 8 4.74 -1.67 -5.24
CA LYS A 8 3.53 -1.33 -5.97
C LYS A 8 3.85 -0.32 -7.07
N ARG A 9 3.61 -0.70 -8.33
CA ARG A 9 3.92 0.14 -9.49
C ARG A 9 2.92 1.28 -9.64
N ARG A 10 3.45 2.44 -10.05
CA ARG A 10 2.71 3.66 -10.34
C ARG A 10 1.71 3.43 -11.48
N ARG A 11 0.40 3.57 -11.20
CA ARG A 11 -0.62 3.68 -12.24
C ARG A 11 -1.00 5.15 -12.35
N ASN A 12 -0.50 5.80 -13.39
CA ASN A 12 -0.66 7.23 -13.65
C ASN A 12 -2.13 7.57 -13.99
N GLU A 13 -3.01 7.61 -12.98
CA GLU A 13 -4.39 8.09 -13.13
C GLU A 13 -4.73 9.03 -11.98
N ALA A 14 -4.43 10.31 -12.17
CA ALA A 14 -4.76 11.35 -11.21
C ALA A 14 -6.29 11.53 -11.12
N ARG A 15 -6.93 10.95 -10.10
CA ARG A 15 -8.21 11.49 -9.60
C ARG A 15 -7.94 12.34 -8.37
N SER A 16 -8.51 13.54 -8.38
CA SER A 16 -8.48 14.44 -7.22
C SER A 16 -9.11 13.74 -6.03
N VAL A 17 -8.36 13.68 -4.92
CA VAL A 17 -8.89 13.30 -3.60
C VAL A 17 -9.84 14.41 -3.16
N ARG A 18 -11.09 14.35 -3.62
CA ARG A 18 -12.17 15.18 -3.09
C ARG A 18 -13.02 14.31 -2.17
N PRO A 19 -13.36 14.77 -0.96
CA PRO A 19 -14.26 14.05 -0.08
C PRO A 19 -15.58 13.73 -0.79
N PRO A 20 -16.19 12.55 -0.54
CA PRO A 20 -17.46 12.16 -1.15
C PRO A 20 -18.63 13.08 -0.73
N SER A 21 -18.46 13.91 0.30
CA SER A 21 -19.46 14.83 0.84
C SER A 21 -19.74 16.07 -0.03
N THR A 22 -18.98 16.31 -1.10
CA THR A 22 -19.34 17.35 -2.09
C THR A 22 -20.15 16.74 -3.23
N SER A 23 -21.38 16.29 -2.96
CA SER A 23 -22.37 16.08 -4.01
C SER A 23 -22.79 17.45 -4.55
N GLY A 24 -22.01 17.98 -5.50
CA GLY A 24 -22.18 19.31 -6.09
C GLY A 24 -23.37 19.41 -7.04
N ARG A 25 -24.58 19.01 -6.61
CA ARG A 25 -25.82 19.44 -7.26
C ARG A 25 -26.39 20.61 -6.45
N GLY A 26 -26.02 21.83 -6.84
CA GLY A 26 -26.78 23.04 -6.49
C GLY A 26 -26.15 24.05 -5.51
N LYS A 27 -24.88 23.90 -5.09
CA LYS A 27 -24.20 24.92 -4.27
C LYS A 27 -23.39 25.87 -5.16
N THR A 28 -23.58 27.17 -4.99
CA THR A 28 -22.76 28.18 -5.66
C THR A 28 -21.33 28.15 -5.07
N LEU A 29 -20.34 28.66 -5.82
CA LEU A 29 -18.95 28.77 -5.35
C LEU A 29 -18.83 29.51 -4.00
N LEU A 30 -19.77 30.42 -3.73
CA LEU A 30 -19.87 31.20 -2.50
C LEU A 30 -20.34 30.35 -1.31
N ASP A 31 -21.33 29.47 -1.51
CA ASP A 31 -21.82 28.54 -0.47
C ASP A 31 -20.76 27.51 -0.08
N ALA A 32 -19.95 27.08 -1.06
CA ALA A 32 -18.85 26.13 -0.84
C ALA A 32 -17.72 26.74 0.01
N GLN A 33 -17.51 28.06 -0.05
CA GLN A 33 -16.49 28.75 0.75
C GLN A 33 -16.92 28.99 2.20
N GLN A 34 -18.22 28.96 2.50
CA GLN A 34 -18.74 29.20 3.85
C GLN A 34 -18.82 27.95 4.72
N THR A 35 -18.66 26.75 4.15
CA THR A 35 -18.75 25.49 4.89
C THR A 35 -17.36 24.87 5.03
N ALA A 36 -16.90 24.66 6.26
CA ALA A 36 -15.67 23.92 6.51
C ALA A 36 -15.81 22.46 6.08
N ASP A 37 -14.70 21.84 5.68
CA ASP A 37 -14.68 20.42 5.32
C ASP A 37 -14.98 19.55 6.54
N ALA A 38 -15.63 18.42 6.32
CA ALA A 38 -15.93 17.50 7.40
C ALA A 38 -14.64 16.85 7.91
N VAL A 39 -14.53 16.67 9.23
CA VAL A 39 -13.44 15.91 9.82
C VAL A 39 -13.54 14.46 9.31
N LEU A 40 -12.50 14.01 8.61
CA LEU A 40 -12.43 12.64 8.11
C LEU A 40 -11.93 11.71 9.20
N ASP A 41 -12.61 10.58 9.37
CA ASP A 41 -12.15 9.48 10.21
C ASP A 41 -10.96 8.76 9.56
N GLU A 42 -10.08 8.19 10.38
CA GLU A 42 -8.89 7.48 9.90
C GLU A 42 -9.23 6.28 9.01
N ASN A 43 -10.34 5.58 9.29
CA ASN A 43 -10.79 4.48 8.43
C ASN A 43 -11.27 4.97 7.07
N VAL A 44 -11.87 6.17 7.02
CA VAL A 44 -12.28 6.81 5.77
C VAL A 44 -11.05 7.22 4.97
N VAL A 45 -10.04 7.80 5.61
CA VAL A 45 -8.76 8.12 4.97
C VAL A 45 -8.09 6.86 4.44
N HIS A 46 -8.02 5.78 5.23
CA HIS A 46 -7.47 4.50 4.80
C HIS A 46 -8.23 3.90 3.61
N ALA A 47 -9.57 3.90 3.65
CA ALA A 47 -10.40 3.42 2.55
C ALA A 47 -10.19 4.28 1.28
N MET A 48 -10.10 5.59 1.43
CA MET A 48 -9.77 6.50 0.33
C MET A 48 -8.38 6.20 -0.23
N GLN A 49 -7.36 5.98 0.59
CA GLN A 49 -6.01 5.64 0.09
C GLN A 49 -5.96 4.27 -0.60
N ARG A 50 -6.69 3.28 -0.07
CA ARG A 50 -6.76 1.93 -0.65
C ARG A 50 -7.53 1.90 -1.99
N SER A 51 -8.58 2.70 -2.10
CA SER A 51 -9.44 2.78 -3.31
C SER A 51 -9.00 3.85 -4.30
N SER A 52 -8.22 4.83 -3.86
CA SER A 52 -7.77 5.92 -4.70
C SER A 52 -6.63 5.48 -5.60
N LEU A 53 -6.65 6.01 -6.82
CA LEU A 53 -5.57 5.92 -7.79
C LEU A 53 -4.42 6.88 -7.44
N VAL A 54 -4.26 7.25 -6.16
CA VAL A 54 -3.14 8.09 -5.71
C VAL A 54 -1.84 7.35 -5.97
N ASP A 55 -0.89 8.06 -6.57
CA ASP A 55 0.46 7.55 -6.80
C ASP A 55 1.06 7.04 -5.48
N THR A 56 1.29 5.73 -5.40
CA THR A 56 2.06 5.15 -4.30
C THR A 56 3.52 5.54 -4.44
N THR A 57 4.15 5.81 -3.31
CA THR A 57 5.56 6.12 -3.22
C THR A 57 6.39 4.90 -3.55
N GLU A 58 7.42 5.11 -4.36
CA GLU A 58 8.41 4.10 -4.65
C GLU A 58 9.20 3.75 -3.39
N VAL A 59 9.19 2.47 -3.04
CA VAL A 59 9.97 1.91 -1.93
C VAL A 59 11.01 0.95 -2.44
N LEU A 60 12.21 1.04 -1.87
CA LEU A 60 13.28 0.09 -2.08
C LEU A 60 13.41 -0.80 -0.85
N CYS A 61 13.36 -2.12 -1.06
CA CYS A 61 13.65 -3.10 -0.01
C CYS A 61 15.16 -3.15 0.23
N LEU A 62 15.57 -2.88 1.46
CA LEU A 62 16.95 -2.98 1.92
C LEU A 62 17.30 -4.42 2.36
N SER A 63 16.30 -5.26 2.58
CA SER A 63 16.43 -6.69 2.94
C SER A 63 16.29 -7.60 1.71
N ALA A 64 17.07 -7.33 0.66
CA ALA A 64 16.88 -7.96 -0.67
C ALA A 64 17.12 -9.48 -0.72
N ASP A 65 17.87 -10.05 0.22
CA ASP A 65 18.11 -11.50 0.29
C ASP A 65 17.73 -12.05 1.67
N THR A 66 16.41 -12.20 1.91
CA THR A 66 15.94 -12.82 3.14
C THR A 66 15.66 -14.30 2.92
N ARG A 67 16.49 -15.15 3.52
CA ARG A 67 16.38 -16.60 3.44
C ARG A 67 15.90 -17.17 4.76
N VAL A 68 14.91 -18.05 4.67
CA VAL A 68 14.40 -18.83 5.79
C VAL A 68 14.76 -20.28 5.53
N GLY A 69 15.44 -20.89 6.50
CA GLY A 69 15.79 -22.31 6.47
C GLY A 69 14.55 -23.21 6.46
N PRO A 70 14.74 -24.54 6.42
CA PRO A 70 13.63 -25.48 6.55
C PRO A 70 12.84 -25.21 7.83
N LEU A 71 11.53 -25.04 7.71
CA LEU A 71 10.63 -24.94 8.86
C LEU A 71 10.13 -26.33 9.20
N ALA A 72 10.33 -26.74 10.45
CA ALA A 72 9.71 -27.95 10.95
C ALA A 72 8.18 -27.83 10.91
N ALA A 73 7.47 -28.96 10.86
CA ALA A 73 6.01 -28.95 10.89
C ALA A 73 5.50 -28.21 12.14
N GLY A 74 4.62 -27.23 11.94
CA GLY A 74 4.08 -26.39 13.01
C GLY A 74 5.01 -25.27 13.51
N ALA A 75 6.22 -25.14 12.96
CA ALA A 75 7.12 -24.04 13.30
C ALA A 75 6.79 -22.77 12.50
N CYS A 76 6.91 -21.62 13.16
CA CYS A 76 6.82 -20.31 12.53
C CYS A 76 8.17 -19.60 12.56
N HIS A 77 8.39 -18.71 11.60
CA HIS A 77 9.57 -17.85 11.58
C HIS A 77 9.14 -16.42 11.28
N VAL A 78 9.77 -15.48 11.97
CA VAL A 78 9.49 -14.05 11.86
C VAL A 78 10.70 -13.38 11.23
N VAL A 79 10.45 -12.54 10.23
CA VAL A 79 11.46 -11.83 9.47
C VAL A 79 11.19 -10.33 9.55
N GLU A 80 12.25 -9.54 9.66
CA GLU A 80 12.20 -8.09 9.53
C GLU A 80 12.66 -7.66 8.13
N LEU A 81 11.75 -7.04 7.37
CA LEU A 81 12.06 -6.42 6.08
C LEU A 81 12.17 -4.90 6.25
N LYS A 82 13.32 -4.34 5.85
CA LYS A 82 13.58 -2.91 5.94
C LYS A 82 13.35 -2.24 4.59
N PHE A 83 12.70 -1.08 4.61
CA PHE A 83 12.37 -0.33 3.40
C PHE A 83 12.85 1.12 3.52
N VAL A 84 13.25 1.70 2.40
CA VAL A 84 13.45 3.14 2.27
C VAL A 84 12.46 3.69 1.24
N ALA A 85 11.76 4.75 1.63
CA ALA A 85 10.90 5.51 0.72
C ALA A 85 11.76 6.50 -0.08
N LEU A 86 11.65 6.46 -1.40
CA LEU A 86 12.43 7.33 -2.29
C LEU A 86 11.82 8.75 -2.41
N ARG A 87 10.57 8.91 -1.98
CA ARG A 87 9.84 10.19 -1.97
C ARG A 87 8.87 10.22 -0.78
N ALA A 88 8.37 11.39 -0.41
CA ALA A 88 7.22 11.49 0.48
C ALA A 88 5.91 11.08 -0.22
N GLY A 89 5.09 10.30 0.47
CA GLY A 89 3.75 9.89 0.00
C GLY A 89 3.32 8.57 0.63
N ILE A 90 2.30 7.93 0.04
CA ILE A 90 1.72 6.69 0.56
C ILE A 90 2.62 5.53 0.17
N VAL A 91 3.22 4.84 1.15
CA VAL A 91 4.04 3.65 0.90
C VAL A 91 3.14 2.53 0.37
N GLY A 92 3.58 1.89 -0.72
CA GLY A 92 2.84 0.77 -1.31
C GLY A 92 3.75 -0.41 -1.64
N VAL A 93 3.53 -1.53 -0.98
CA VAL A 93 4.07 -2.85 -1.37
C VAL A 93 2.92 -3.64 -1.99
N GLU A 94 3.14 -4.23 -3.17
CA GLU A 94 2.11 -5.00 -3.87
C GLU A 94 1.98 -6.40 -3.30
N ALA A 95 3.11 -7.05 -3.04
CA ALA A 95 3.14 -8.39 -2.48
C ALA A 95 4.46 -8.70 -1.79
N ILE A 96 4.43 -9.65 -0.86
CA ILE A 96 5.62 -10.40 -0.45
C ILE A 96 5.58 -11.75 -1.16
N ARG A 97 6.55 -11.99 -2.04
CA ARG A 97 6.71 -13.25 -2.74
C ARG A 97 7.53 -14.21 -1.88
N VAL A 98 6.93 -15.34 -1.54
CA VAL A 98 7.61 -16.46 -0.90
C VAL A 98 8.00 -17.45 -1.98
N ILE A 99 9.30 -17.68 -2.13
CA ILE A 99 9.88 -18.58 -3.12
C ILE A 99 10.39 -19.83 -2.41
N ASP A 100 10.00 -21.00 -2.88
CA ASP A 100 10.68 -22.23 -2.52
C ASP A 100 11.95 -22.37 -3.37
N LEU A 101 13.11 -22.35 -2.72
CA LEU A 101 14.40 -22.45 -3.39
C LEU A 101 14.70 -23.85 -3.92
N GLY A 102 14.00 -24.88 -3.43
CA GLY A 102 14.16 -26.26 -3.91
C GLY A 102 13.44 -26.52 -5.24
N THR A 103 12.24 -25.94 -5.40
CA THR A 103 11.37 -26.16 -6.57
C THR A 103 11.30 -24.96 -7.52
N SER A 104 11.76 -23.78 -7.08
CA SER A 104 11.57 -22.49 -7.75
C SER A 104 10.10 -22.07 -7.91
N GLU A 105 9.18 -22.71 -7.18
CA GLU A 105 7.78 -22.28 -7.09
C GLU A 105 7.64 -21.07 -6.16
N HIS A 106 6.57 -20.30 -6.34
CA HIS A 106 6.34 -19.10 -5.53
C HIS A 106 4.86 -18.83 -5.24
N VAL A 107 4.63 -18.15 -4.12
CA VAL A 107 3.31 -17.66 -3.69
C VAL A 107 3.42 -16.18 -3.34
N ASP A 108 2.50 -15.37 -3.85
CA ASP A 108 2.45 -13.93 -3.60
C ASP A 108 1.43 -13.61 -2.51
N VAL A 109 1.90 -13.10 -1.37
CA VAL A 109 1.05 -12.61 -0.28
C VAL A 109 0.74 -11.14 -0.53
N ARG A 110 -0.51 -10.85 -0.90
CA ARG A 110 -0.99 -9.50 -1.29
C ARG A 110 -1.80 -8.78 -0.21
N ASP A 111 -2.26 -9.51 0.80
CA ASP A 111 -2.93 -8.92 1.95
C ASP A 111 -1.87 -8.38 2.91
N LEU A 112 -1.39 -7.18 2.60
CA LEU A 112 -0.37 -6.46 3.35
C LEU A 112 -1.04 -5.27 4.07
N PRO A 113 -0.50 -4.89 5.24
CA PRO A 113 -0.97 -3.70 5.96
C PRO A 113 -0.75 -2.41 5.16
#